data_AF-A0A960KAA2-F1
#
_entry.id   AF-A0A960KAA2-F1
#
_cell.length_a   1.000
_cell.length_b   1.000
_cell.length_c   1.000
_cell.angle_alpha   90.00
_cell.angle_beta   90.00
_cell.angle_gamma   90.00
#
_symmetry.space_group_name_H-M   'P 1'
#
loop_
_entity.id
_entity.type
_entity.pdbx_description
1 polymer ?
#
loop_
_entity_poly.entity_id
_entity_poly.type
_entity_poly.pdbx_seq_one_letter_code
_entity_poly.pdbx_strand_id
1 'polypeptide(L)'
;GRIEASTSIDIGCVRLTERFLAQSDPPAPEDLTAAISYADAWLDDVVRTIPQIGEAETVVGLAGTVSTVAAVELGLASYDRDAIHHFRLTKDAAEDVFRTLATEARADRVHNPGLEDARADVIVGGCCALVAILRRLSLDEIVCSEADILDGLALSLLR
;
A
#
# COMPACT_ATOMS: atom_id res chain seq x y z
N GLY A 1 -17.18 9.54 13.44
CA GLY A 1 -17.66 8.25 13.93
C GLY A 1 -17.00 7.91 15.24
N ARG A 2 -17.34 6.76 15.82
CA ARG A 2 -16.64 6.18 16.97
C ARG A 2 -15.54 5.23 16.46
N ILE A 3 -14.37 5.24 17.08
CA ILE A 3 -13.32 4.23 16.85
C ILE A 3 -13.62 3.06 17.78
N GLU A 4 -13.77 1.86 17.23
CA GLU A 4 -14.05 0.64 18.01
C GLU A 4 -12.77 -0.02 18.51
N ALA A 5 -11.74 -0.06 17.66
CA ALA A 5 -10.41 -0.56 17.97
C ALA A 5 -9.37 0.09 17.05
N SER A 6 -8.11 0.08 17.47
CA SER A 6 -6.98 0.55 16.67
C SER A 6 -5.70 -0.15 17.12
N THR A 7 -4.81 -0.44 16.17
CA THR A 7 -3.46 -0.92 16.46
C THR A 7 -2.46 -0.26 15.51
N SER A 8 -1.23 -0.08 15.97
CA SER A 8 -0.13 0.44 15.16
C SER A 8 0.96 -0.61 15.13
N ILE A 9 1.38 -0.98 13.93
CA ILE A 9 2.40 -2.00 13.68
C ILE A 9 3.64 -1.36 13.09
N ASP A 10 4.82 -1.85 13.48
CA ASP A 10 6.11 -1.26 13.07
C ASP A 10 6.58 -1.79 11.71
N ILE A 11 5.74 -1.61 10.69
CA ILE A 11 5.98 -2.01 9.31
C ILE A 11 5.62 -0.87 8.35
N GLY A 12 6.38 -0.75 7.26
CA GLY A 12 6.14 0.25 6.24
C GLY A 12 7.01 0.02 5.02
N CYS A 13 6.72 0.75 3.94
CA CYS A 13 7.40 0.60 2.64
C CYS A 13 8.93 0.74 2.75
N VAL A 14 9.42 1.75 3.48
CA VAL A 14 10.87 1.96 3.70
C VAL A 14 11.48 0.76 4.43
N ARG A 15 10.90 0.35 5.56
CA ARG A 15 11.41 -0.77 6.38
C ARG A 15 11.44 -2.08 5.62
N LEU A 16 10.40 -2.37 4.83
CA LEU A 16 10.37 -3.56 3.99
C LEU A 16 11.44 -3.51 2.91
N THR A 17 11.62 -2.34 2.28
CA THR A 17 12.63 -2.14 1.24
C THR A 17 14.04 -2.30 1.80
N GLU A 18 14.40 -1.57 2.85
CA GLU A 18 15.73 -1.63 3.46
C GLU A 18 16.07 -3.04 3.97
N ARG A 19 15.07 -3.76 4.48
CA ARG A 19 15.27 -5.07 5.08
C ARG A 19 15.41 -6.19 4.04
N PHE A 20 14.64 -6.14 2.96
CA PHE A 20 14.52 -7.27 2.03
C PHE A 20 14.88 -6.95 0.59
N LEU A 21 14.71 -5.71 0.13
CA LEU A 21 14.72 -5.39 -1.30
C LEU A 21 15.90 -4.52 -1.74
N ALA A 22 16.75 -4.08 -0.81
CA ALA A 22 17.87 -3.17 -1.09
C ALA A 22 19.11 -3.86 -1.71
N GLN A 23 19.10 -5.19 -1.78
CA GLN A 23 20.25 -6.00 -2.20
C GLN A 23 20.42 -6.08 -3.72
N SER A 24 19.32 -5.96 -4.47
CA SER A 24 19.29 -6.05 -5.93
C SER A 24 18.21 -5.17 -6.54
N ASP A 25 18.42 -4.72 -7.78
CA ASP A 25 17.45 -3.91 -8.54
C ASP A 25 17.40 -4.40 -10.00
N PRO A 26 16.29 -5.01 -10.46
CA PRO A 26 15.07 -5.30 -9.70
C PRO A 26 15.30 -6.30 -8.55
N PRO A 27 14.46 -6.28 -7.49
CA PRO A 27 14.57 -7.23 -6.39
C PRO A 27 14.41 -8.69 -6.84
N ALA A 28 15.12 -9.62 -6.18
CA ALA A 28 15.00 -11.04 -6.48
C ALA A 28 13.63 -11.61 -6.05
N PRO A 29 13.08 -12.61 -6.77
CA PRO A 29 11.79 -13.22 -6.43
C PRO A 29 11.71 -13.79 -4.99
N GLU A 30 12.80 -14.35 -4.49
CA GLU A 30 12.92 -14.84 -3.11
C GLU A 30 12.81 -13.71 -2.07
N ASP A 31 13.38 -12.55 -2.36
CA ASP A 31 13.34 -11.36 -1.50
C ASP A 31 11.94 -10.74 -1.46
N LEU A 32 11.25 -10.70 -2.60
CA LEU A 32 9.84 -10.31 -2.68
C LEU A 32 8.95 -11.24 -1.84
N THR A 33 9.18 -12.55 -1.96
CA THR A 33 8.44 -13.57 -1.18
C THR A 33 8.70 -13.43 0.32
N ALA A 34 9.95 -13.15 0.70
CA ALA A 34 10.33 -12.90 2.09
C ALA A 34 9.66 -11.62 2.65
N ALA A 35 9.64 -10.53 1.87
CA ALA A 35 9.01 -9.28 2.26
C ALA A 35 7.49 -9.44 2.46
N ILE A 36 6.80 -10.14 1.55
CA ILE A 36 5.35 -10.42 1.67
C ILE A 36 5.07 -11.30 2.88
N SER A 37 5.83 -12.39 3.05
CA SER A 37 5.68 -13.29 4.21
C SER A 37 5.93 -12.56 5.54
N TYR A 38 6.90 -11.65 5.57
CA TYR A 38 7.17 -10.83 6.74
C TYR A 38 6.01 -9.89 7.06
N ALA A 39 5.41 -9.26 6.05
CA ALA A 39 4.23 -8.43 6.23
C ALA A 39 3.01 -9.24 6.71
N ASP A 40 2.79 -10.43 6.15
CA ASP A 40 1.72 -11.34 6.56
C ASP A 40 1.82 -11.76 8.03
N ALA A 41 3.03 -12.04 8.51
CA ALA A 41 3.26 -12.42 9.91
C ALA A 41 2.87 -11.30 10.90
N TRP A 42 3.03 -10.02 10.54
CA TRP A 42 2.54 -8.92 11.38
C TRP A 42 1.01 -8.84 11.40
N LEU A 43 0.35 -9.28 10.33
CA LEU A 43 -1.11 -9.31 10.27
C LEU A 43 -1.71 -10.42 11.15
N ASP A 44 -0.95 -11.46 11.50
CA ASP A 44 -1.35 -12.43 12.54
C ASP A 44 -1.69 -11.72 13.86
N ASP A 45 -0.78 -10.84 14.30
CA ASP A 45 -0.94 -10.09 15.53
C ASP A 45 -2.10 -9.10 15.43
N VAL A 46 -2.27 -8.43 14.28
CA VAL A 46 -3.40 -7.50 14.03
C VAL A 46 -4.73 -8.23 14.14
N VAL A 47 -4.89 -9.36 13.46
CA VAL A 47 -6.15 -10.14 13.47
C VAL A 47 -6.42 -10.69 14.87
N ARG A 48 -5.39 -11.06 15.64
CA ARG A 48 -5.57 -11.48 17.04
C ARG A 48 -6.00 -10.31 17.95
N THR A 49 -5.44 -9.12 17.74
CA THR A 49 -5.76 -7.92 18.52
C THR A 49 -7.13 -7.33 18.17
N ILE A 50 -7.52 -7.39 16.89
CA ILE A 50 -8.79 -6.86 16.37
C ILE A 50 -9.47 -7.95 15.53
N PRO A 51 -10.10 -8.97 16.15
CA PRO A 51 -10.72 -10.08 15.42
C PRO A 51 -11.80 -9.65 14.42
N GLN A 52 -12.51 -8.55 14.73
CA GLN A 52 -13.58 -8.01 13.89
C GLN A 52 -13.08 -7.40 12.57
N ILE A 53 -11.76 -7.27 12.38
CA ILE A 53 -11.20 -6.73 11.12
C ILE A 53 -11.61 -7.57 9.90
N GLY A 54 -11.83 -8.88 10.09
CA GLY A 54 -12.31 -9.78 9.03
C GLY A 54 -13.80 -9.62 8.70
N GLU A 55 -14.56 -8.86 9.48
CA GLU A 55 -15.99 -8.58 9.27
C GLU A 55 -16.21 -7.22 8.56
N ALA A 56 -15.13 -6.49 8.24
CA ALA A 56 -15.22 -5.18 7.62
C ALA A 56 -15.83 -5.25 6.21
N GLU A 57 -16.97 -4.58 6.02
CA GLU A 57 -17.63 -4.47 4.70
C GLU A 57 -16.87 -3.55 3.73
N THR A 58 -16.07 -2.63 4.25
CA THR A 58 -15.29 -1.69 3.44
C THR A 58 -13.95 -1.43 4.09
N VAL A 59 -12.89 -1.60 3.31
CA VAL A 59 -11.53 -1.28 3.71
C VAL A 59 -11.09 -0.03 2.95
N VAL A 60 -10.65 0.97 3.71
CA VAL A 60 -10.14 2.23 3.16
C VAL A 60 -8.62 2.24 3.28
N GLY A 61 -7.94 2.27 2.14
CA GLY A 61 -6.49 2.44 2.07
C GLY A 61 -6.15 3.92 1.87
N LEU A 62 -5.12 4.39 2.58
CA LEU A 62 -4.69 5.78 2.55
C LEU A 62 -3.18 5.90 2.47
N ALA A 63 -2.72 7.15 2.31
CA ALA A 63 -1.32 7.56 2.23
C ALA A 63 -0.57 7.05 0.98
N GLY A 64 0.67 7.51 0.85
CA GLY A 64 1.39 7.50 -0.42
C GLY A 64 1.53 6.15 -1.12
N THR A 65 1.54 5.01 -0.43
CA THR A 65 1.60 3.70 -1.12
C THR A 65 0.31 3.42 -1.88
N VAL A 66 -0.83 3.56 -1.21
CA VAL A 66 -2.14 3.30 -1.82
C VAL A 66 -2.40 4.31 -2.93
N SER A 67 -2.12 5.60 -2.68
CA SER A 67 -2.26 6.67 -3.66
C SER A 67 -1.39 6.43 -4.90
N THR A 68 -0.14 6.01 -4.72
CA THR A 68 0.78 5.73 -5.84
C THR A 68 0.29 4.53 -6.65
N VAL A 69 -0.11 3.43 -5.99
CA VAL A 69 -0.59 2.23 -6.71
C VAL A 69 -1.86 2.56 -7.50
N ALA A 70 -2.79 3.32 -6.93
CA ALA A 70 -3.97 3.80 -7.63
C ALA A 70 -3.62 4.71 -8.82
N ALA A 71 -2.68 5.64 -8.65
CA ALA A 71 -2.24 6.53 -9.73
C ALA A 71 -1.58 5.78 -10.89
N VAL A 72 -0.79 4.75 -10.59
CA VAL A 72 -0.16 3.88 -11.60
C VAL A 72 -1.20 3.05 -12.33
N GLU A 73 -2.14 2.44 -11.60
CA GLU A 73 -3.27 1.70 -12.20
C GLU A 73 -4.10 2.59 -13.14
N LEU A 74 -4.36 3.83 -12.73
CA LEU A 74 -5.09 4.82 -13.53
C LEU A 74 -4.25 5.40 -14.69
N GLY A 75 -2.94 5.14 -14.73
CA GLY A 75 -2.04 5.68 -15.74
C GLY A 75 -1.91 7.20 -15.72
N LEU A 76 -2.00 7.83 -14.54
CA LEU A 76 -2.05 9.28 -14.41
C LEU A 76 -0.72 9.95 -14.81
N ALA A 77 -0.76 10.91 -15.74
CA ALA A 77 0.44 11.67 -16.14
C ALA A 77 0.95 12.64 -15.04
N SER A 78 0.06 13.03 -14.13
CA SER A 78 0.35 13.90 -12.99
C SER A 78 -0.62 13.56 -11.86
N TYR A 79 -0.25 13.92 -10.63
CA TYR A 79 -1.14 13.77 -9.47
C TYR A 79 -2.53 14.39 -9.72
N ASP A 80 -3.57 13.61 -9.52
CA ASP A 80 -4.98 14.03 -9.58
C ASP A 80 -5.73 13.45 -8.37
N ARG A 81 -5.98 14.31 -7.39
CA ARG A 81 -6.66 13.95 -6.14
C ARG A 81 -8.06 13.41 -6.39
N ASP A 82 -8.80 14.00 -7.31
CA ASP A 82 -10.21 13.67 -7.55
C ASP A 82 -10.34 12.34 -8.30
N ALA A 83 -9.34 11.98 -9.11
CA ALA A 83 -9.24 10.67 -9.72
C ALA A 83 -8.88 9.57 -8.71
N ILE A 84 -8.00 9.86 -7.74
CA ILE A 84 -7.50 8.87 -6.77
C ILE A 84 -8.48 8.70 -5.59
N HIS A 85 -9.05 9.79 -5.08
CA HIS A 85 -9.94 9.72 -3.92
C HIS A 85 -11.22 8.96 -4.25
N HIS A 86 -11.57 7.98 -3.40
CA HIS A 86 -12.64 7.02 -3.59
C HIS A 86 -12.50 6.08 -4.80
N PHE A 87 -11.35 6.10 -5.48
CA PHE A 87 -11.05 5.05 -6.45
C PHE A 87 -11.10 3.68 -5.77
N ARG A 88 -11.70 2.70 -6.45
CA ARG A 88 -11.82 1.33 -5.96
C ARG A 88 -10.72 0.50 -6.61
N LEU A 89 -9.64 0.32 -5.87
CA LEU A 89 -8.48 -0.44 -6.32
C LEU A 89 -8.75 -1.92 -6.06
N THR A 90 -8.92 -2.70 -7.12
CA THR A 90 -9.12 -4.14 -7.02
C THR A 90 -7.83 -4.84 -6.61
N LYS A 91 -7.97 -6.02 -6.02
CA LYS A 91 -6.82 -6.88 -5.69
C LYS A 91 -6.01 -7.23 -6.93
N ASP A 92 -6.66 -7.59 -8.03
CA ASP A 92 -5.99 -7.96 -9.27
C ASP A 92 -5.18 -6.79 -9.84
N ALA A 93 -5.76 -5.57 -9.87
CA ALA A 93 -5.06 -4.35 -10.28
C ALA A 93 -3.86 -4.05 -9.39
N ALA A 94 -4.00 -4.15 -8.06
CA ALA A 94 -2.89 -3.95 -7.14
C ALA A 94 -1.77 -5.00 -7.37
N GLU A 95 -2.12 -6.25 -7.66
CA GLU A 95 -1.16 -7.31 -7.99
C GLU A 95 -0.52 -7.12 -9.38
N ASP A 96 -1.24 -6.57 -10.37
CA ASP A 96 -0.72 -6.19 -11.69
C ASP A 96 0.31 -5.05 -11.58
N VAL A 97 -0.03 -3.98 -10.85
CA VAL A 97 0.90 -2.87 -10.57
C VAL A 97 2.12 -3.39 -9.82
N PHE A 98 1.94 -4.23 -8.80
CA PHE A 98 3.05 -4.86 -8.08
C PHE A 98 3.98 -5.62 -9.03
N ARG A 99 3.43 -6.51 -9.87
CA ARG A 99 4.22 -7.31 -10.82
C ARG A 99 5.01 -6.44 -11.79
N THR A 100 4.40 -5.38 -12.29
CA THR A 100 5.05 -4.42 -13.20
C THR A 100 6.24 -3.75 -12.49
N LEU A 101 5.98 -3.07 -11.38
CA LEU A 101 7.00 -2.28 -10.69
C LEU A 101 8.12 -3.14 -10.06
N ALA A 102 7.81 -4.37 -9.64
CA ALA A 102 8.78 -5.28 -9.02
C ALA A 102 9.75 -5.92 -10.02
N THR A 103 9.40 -5.96 -11.31
CA THR A 103 10.23 -6.60 -12.35
C THR A 103 11.10 -5.60 -13.13
N GLU A 104 10.86 -4.31 -12.96
CA GLU A 104 11.65 -3.24 -13.54
C GLU A 104 12.75 -2.78 -12.58
N ALA A 105 13.93 -2.45 -13.10
CA ALA A 105 14.94 -1.73 -12.32
C ALA A 105 14.44 -0.30 -12.04
N ARG A 106 14.93 0.35 -10.98
CA ARG A 106 14.58 1.73 -10.62
C ARG A 106 14.67 2.69 -11.82
N ALA A 107 15.71 2.54 -12.63
CA ALA A 107 15.94 3.38 -13.81
C ALA A 107 14.80 3.34 -14.83
N ASP A 108 14.11 2.20 -14.96
CA ASP A 108 12.96 2.05 -15.84
C ASP A 108 11.66 2.35 -15.08
N ARG A 109 11.59 1.94 -13.81
CA ARG A 109 10.42 2.07 -12.93
C ARG A 109 9.91 3.51 -12.86
N VAL A 110 10.82 4.49 -12.77
CA VAL A 110 10.49 5.93 -12.71
C VAL A 110 9.72 6.46 -13.94
N HIS A 111 9.63 5.68 -15.03
CA HIS A 111 8.90 6.04 -16.23
C HIS A 111 7.44 5.59 -16.24
N ASN A 112 7.00 4.82 -15.24
CA ASN A 112 5.59 4.46 -15.10
C ASN A 112 4.76 5.71 -14.78
N PRO A 113 3.71 6.01 -15.56
CA PRO A 113 2.76 7.07 -15.20
C PRO A 113 2.20 6.83 -13.79
N GLY A 114 2.02 7.91 -13.03
CA GLY A 114 1.50 7.85 -11.66
C GLY A 114 2.55 7.56 -10.59
N LEU A 115 3.76 7.11 -10.95
CA LEU A 115 4.86 6.91 -10.01
C LEU A 115 5.75 8.15 -9.91
N GLU A 116 5.74 8.79 -8.74
CA GLU A 116 6.69 9.86 -8.43
C GLU A 116 8.11 9.30 -8.21
N ASP A 117 9.14 9.99 -8.73
CA ASP A 117 10.55 9.55 -8.60
C ASP A 117 10.97 9.34 -7.13
N ALA A 118 10.51 10.22 -6.22
CA ALA A 118 10.80 10.10 -4.79
C ALA A 118 10.22 8.83 -4.13
N ARG A 119 9.31 8.13 -4.81
CA ARG A 119 8.69 6.88 -4.36
C ARG A 119 9.29 5.64 -5.02
N ALA A 120 10.01 5.79 -6.13
CA ALA A 120 10.49 4.68 -6.95
C ALA A 120 11.41 3.72 -6.20
N ASP A 121 12.14 4.22 -5.19
CA ASP A 121 13.06 3.43 -4.37
C ASP A 121 12.33 2.49 -3.38
N VAL A 122 11.11 2.85 -2.94
CA VAL A 122 10.42 2.15 -1.83
C VAL A 122 9.05 1.58 -2.21
N ILE A 123 8.54 1.91 -3.40
CA ILE A 123 7.18 1.54 -3.80
C ILE A 123 6.99 0.02 -3.85
N VAL A 124 8.00 -0.74 -4.27
CA VAL A 124 7.93 -2.21 -4.32
C VAL A 124 7.72 -2.79 -2.92
N GLY A 125 8.43 -2.29 -1.91
CA GLY A 125 8.21 -2.68 -0.51
C GLY A 125 6.82 -2.29 -0.01
N GLY A 126 6.29 -1.15 -0.44
CA GLY A 126 4.90 -0.75 -0.19
C GLY A 126 3.89 -1.72 -0.80
N CYS A 127 4.10 -2.12 -2.06
CA CYS A 127 3.27 -3.10 -2.75
C CYS A 127 3.28 -4.46 -2.05
N CYS A 128 4.43 -4.92 -1.54
CA CYS A 128 4.50 -6.15 -0.75
C CYS A 128 3.57 -6.10 0.47
N ALA A 129 3.54 -4.98 1.21
CA ALA A 129 2.61 -4.81 2.32
C ALA A 129 1.14 -4.80 1.87
N LEU A 130 0.84 -4.06 0.81
CA LEU A 130 -0.53 -3.96 0.27
C LEU A 130 -1.05 -5.32 -0.20
N VAL A 131 -0.24 -6.08 -0.95
CA VAL A 131 -0.58 -7.43 -1.42
C VAL A 131 -0.76 -8.39 -0.25
N ALA A 132 0.09 -8.32 0.79
CA ALA A 132 -0.09 -9.12 2.00
C ALA A 132 -1.44 -8.81 2.67
N ILE A 133 -1.80 -7.54 2.83
CA ILE A 133 -3.09 -7.12 3.42
C ILE A 133 -4.27 -7.65 2.61
N LEU A 134 -4.29 -7.41 1.29
CA LEU A 134 -5.35 -7.85 0.39
C LEU A 134 -5.57 -9.37 0.46
N ARG A 135 -4.47 -10.13 0.45
CA ARG A 135 -4.52 -11.60 0.53
C ARG A 135 -4.98 -12.08 1.91
N ARG A 136 -4.39 -11.54 2.97
CA ARG A 136 -4.63 -11.97 4.34
C ARG A 136 -6.08 -11.74 4.78
N LEU A 137 -6.63 -10.60 4.40
CA LEU A 137 -8.01 -10.23 4.70
C LEU A 137 -9.00 -10.72 3.64
N SER A 138 -8.54 -11.47 2.62
CA SER A 138 -9.37 -11.97 1.51
C SER A 138 -10.22 -10.88 0.86
N LEU A 139 -9.62 -9.71 0.64
CA LEU A 139 -10.28 -8.54 0.06
C LEU A 139 -10.26 -8.64 -1.46
N ASP A 140 -11.41 -8.40 -2.09
CA ASP A 140 -11.50 -8.25 -3.54
C ASP A 140 -11.02 -6.86 -3.98
N GLU A 141 -11.09 -5.86 -3.09
CA GLU A 141 -10.72 -4.47 -3.37
C GLU A 141 -10.58 -3.63 -2.10
N ILE A 142 -10.03 -2.42 -2.26
CA ILE A 142 -10.03 -1.35 -1.25
C ILE A 142 -10.50 -0.03 -1.86
N VAL A 143 -10.99 0.87 -1.02
CA VAL A 143 -11.32 2.26 -1.42
C VAL A 143 -10.13 3.16 -1.06
N CYS A 144 -9.61 3.90 -2.02
CA CYS A 144 -8.52 4.84 -1.81
C CYS A 144 -9.00 6.13 -1.14
N SER A 145 -8.22 6.67 -0.20
CA SER A 145 -8.49 7.96 0.45
C SER A 145 -7.30 8.90 0.40
N GLU A 146 -7.52 10.08 -0.17
CA GLU A 146 -6.61 11.23 -0.15
C GLU A 146 -6.90 12.17 1.04
N ALA A 147 -7.69 11.70 2.00
CA ALA A 147 -7.82 12.32 3.32
C ALA A 147 -7.16 11.40 4.34
N ASP A 148 -6.20 11.94 5.10
CA ASP A 148 -5.35 11.17 6.00
C ASP A 148 -5.18 11.83 7.39
N ILE A 149 -4.08 11.50 8.07
CA ILE A 149 -3.74 12.02 9.40
C ILE A 149 -3.70 13.54 9.45
N LEU A 150 -3.26 14.23 8.38
CA LEU A 150 -3.18 15.69 8.36
C LEU A 150 -4.59 16.30 8.38
N ASP A 151 -5.50 15.78 7.56
CA ASP A 151 -6.90 16.21 7.53
C ASP A 151 -7.59 15.90 8.86
N GLY A 152 -7.32 14.72 9.42
CA GLY A 152 -7.84 14.31 10.73
C GLY A 152 -7.40 15.24 11.85
N LEU A 153 -6.11 15.62 11.86
CA LEU A 153 -5.56 16.57 12.81
C LEU A 153 -6.17 17.97 12.64
N ALA A 154 -6.22 18.49 11.41
CA ALA A 154 -6.83 19.78 11.13
C ALA A 154 -8.29 19.84 11.60
N LEU A 155 -9.08 18.78 11.32
CA LEU A 155 -10.47 18.68 11.77
C LEU A 155 -10.59 18.62 13.29
N SER A 156 -9.65 17.96 13.97
CA SER A 156 -9.63 17.86 15.44
C SER A 156 -9.38 19.22 16.13
N LEU A 157 -8.74 20.17 15.44
CA LEU A 157 -8.52 21.53 15.93
C LEU A 157 -9.72 22.47 15.71
N LEU A 158 -10.65 22.09 14.84
CA LEU A 158 -11.88 22.84 14.54
C LEU A 158 -13.08 22.38 15.39
N ARG A 159 -12.90 21.34 16.21
CA ARG A 159 -13.91 20.77 17.12
C ARG A 159 -13.50 20.96 18.56
#